data_AF-S3BGB9-F1
#
_entry.id   AF-S3BGB9-F1
#
_cell.length_a   1.000
_cell.length_b   1.000
_cell.length_c   1.000
_cell.angle_alpha   90.00
_cell.angle_beta   90.00
_cell.angle_gamma   90.00
#
_symmetry.space_group_name_H-M   'P 1'
#
loop_
_entity.id
_entity.type
_entity.pdbx_description
1 polymer ?
#
loop_
_entity_poly.entity_id
_entity_poly.type
_entity_poly.pdbx_seq_one_letter_code
_entity_poly.pdbx_strand_id
1 'polypeptide(L)'
;MVLVSICGFSQNKEKVFITYPIENANDLDLSRSHKLIMGDDYICILQPRFGLFPEQRYFFSFIKKDSIIFLKNRHDNNSYETRKCIENPLIEQFINSHIQMISENELLLLGEKRPYYSEKYIKQVLGYNYFKGLDVLFLDNQIVTEDSHKIQKYLKKNMNKIDFKMNYLKGKDAIAKYGAKGLFGVLEIYCTTKK
;
A
#
# COMPACT_ATOMS: atom_id res chain seq x y z
N MET A 1 -19.89 -20.99 44.91
CA MET A 1 -20.01 -19.78 44.08
C MET A 1 -18.73 -19.69 43.25
N VAL A 2 -18.77 -20.12 42.00
CA VAL A 2 -17.60 -20.11 41.10
C VAL A 2 -17.61 -18.80 40.35
N LEU A 3 -16.68 -17.90 40.68
CA LEU A 3 -16.49 -16.66 39.94
C LEU A 3 -15.66 -17.02 38.69
N VAL A 4 -16.33 -17.24 37.56
CA VAL A 4 -15.65 -17.36 36.26
C VAL A 4 -15.27 -15.95 35.83
N SER A 5 -14.04 -15.55 36.13
CA SER A 5 -13.45 -14.35 35.55
C SER A 5 -13.12 -14.65 34.09
N ILE A 6 -14.01 -14.25 33.18
CA ILE A 6 -13.72 -14.24 31.75
C ILE A 6 -12.80 -13.05 31.53
N CYS A 7 -11.49 -13.28 31.58
CA CYS A 7 -10.51 -12.34 31.05
C CYS A 7 -10.82 -12.16 29.55
N GLY A 8 -11.55 -11.10 29.22
CA GLY A 8 -11.71 -10.65 27.86
C GLY A 8 -10.33 -10.27 27.33
N PHE A 9 -9.70 -11.18 26.60
CA PHE A 9 -8.59 -10.85 25.73
C PHE A 9 -9.10 -9.81 24.74
N SER A 10 -8.85 -8.53 25.01
CA SER A 10 -8.95 -7.48 24.02
C SER A 10 -7.85 -7.73 22.99
N GLN A 11 -8.14 -8.60 22.03
CA GLN A 11 -7.32 -8.73 20.83
C GLN A 11 -7.33 -7.34 20.17
N ASN A 12 -6.18 -6.67 20.11
CA ASN A 12 -6.06 -5.39 19.41
C ASN A 12 -6.69 -5.53 18.01
N LYS A 13 -7.84 -4.88 17.79
CA LYS A 13 -8.61 -4.91 16.53
C LYS A 13 -7.96 -4.04 15.44
N GLU A 14 -6.68 -3.75 15.56
CA GLU A 14 -5.95 -2.87 14.66
C GLU A 14 -5.96 -3.44 13.25
N LYS A 15 -6.42 -2.62 12.30
CA LYS A 15 -6.42 -2.98 10.88
C LYS A 15 -5.28 -2.25 10.18
N VAL A 16 -4.38 -3.03 9.58
CA VAL A 16 -3.30 -2.49 8.77
C VAL A 16 -3.79 -2.30 7.34
N PHE A 17 -3.58 -1.11 6.78
CA PHE A 17 -3.82 -0.79 5.38
C PHE A 17 -2.53 -0.32 4.71
N ILE A 18 -2.30 -0.80 3.49
CA ILE A 18 -1.05 -0.62 2.74
C ILE A 18 -1.37 0.10 1.43
N THR A 19 -0.50 1.03 1.04
CA THR A 19 -0.53 1.70 -0.27
C THR A 19 0.73 1.36 -1.06
N TYR A 20 0.72 1.70 -2.35
CA TYR A 20 1.90 1.63 -3.19
C TYR A 20 3.02 2.54 -2.65
N PRO A 21 4.29 2.17 -2.85
CA PRO A 21 5.42 3.01 -2.44
C PRO A 21 5.43 4.37 -3.15
N ILE A 22 5.65 5.46 -2.41
CA ILE A 22 5.71 6.81 -2.98
C ILE A 22 7.15 7.15 -3.31
N GLU A 23 7.42 7.45 -4.57
CA GLU A 23 8.72 7.97 -4.99
C GLU A 23 8.79 9.47 -4.72
N ASN A 24 9.90 9.89 -4.11
CA ASN A 24 10.21 11.30 -3.92
C ASN A 24 11.53 11.58 -4.65
N ALA A 25 11.48 12.40 -5.70
CA ALA A 25 12.64 12.71 -6.54
C ALA A 25 13.76 13.45 -5.77
N ASN A 26 13.43 14.06 -4.62
CA ASN A 26 14.38 14.73 -3.74
C ASN A 26 14.88 13.84 -2.59
N ASP A 27 14.35 12.62 -2.45
CA ASP A 27 14.99 11.60 -1.65
C ASP A 27 16.03 10.89 -2.53
N LEU A 28 17.27 10.83 -2.06
CA LEU A 28 18.26 9.86 -2.55
C LEU A 28 17.78 8.41 -2.32
N ASP A 29 16.69 8.24 -1.55
CA ASP A 29 16.11 6.99 -1.10
C ASP A 29 14.87 6.58 -1.92
N LEU A 30 15.04 5.43 -2.58
CA LEU A 30 14.03 4.65 -3.28
C LEU A 30 12.78 4.41 -2.40
N SER A 31 11.69 5.09 -2.73
CA SER A 31 10.31 4.82 -2.30
C SER A 31 10.05 4.76 -0.78
N ARG A 32 9.45 5.82 -0.22
CA ARG A 32 8.92 5.76 1.15
C ARG A 32 7.63 4.96 1.13
N SER A 33 7.72 3.68 1.48
CA SER A 33 6.52 2.91 1.82
C SER A 33 6.01 3.38 3.18
N HIS A 34 4.70 3.57 3.29
CA HIS A 34 4.02 3.81 4.55
C HIS A 34 2.74 3.00 4.60
N LYS A 35 2.23 2.83 5.82
CA LYS A 35 1.00 2.09 6.08
C LYS A 35 0.15 2.85 7.09
N LEU A 36 -1.15 2.60 7.03
CA LEU A 36 -2.10 3.07 8.03
C LEU A 36 -2.40 1.94 8.97
N ILE A 37 -2.37 2.21 10.27
CA ILE A 37 -2.88 1.32 11.30
C ILE A 37 -4.11 2.00 11.89
N MET A 38 -5.28 1.42 11.65
CA MET A 38 -6.54 1.94 12.15
C MET A 38 -6.93 1.18 13.42
N GLY A 39 -6.94 1.89 14.54
CA GLY A 39 -7.52 1.45 15.80
C GLY A 39 -8.98 1.87 15.95
N ASP A 40 -9.56 1.66 17.14
CA ASP A 40 -10.96 1.97 17.41
C ASP A 40 -11.24 3.49 17.38
N ASP A 41 -10.30 4.31 17.85
CA ASP A 41 -10.41 5.78 17.99
C ASP A 41 -9.24 6.57 17.39
N TYR A 42 -8.28 5.88 16.78
CA TYR A 42 -7.08 6.49 16.21
C TYR A 42 -6.70 5.92 14.84
N ILE A 43 -5.99 6.73 14.05
CA ILE A 43 -5.23 6.31 12.87
C ILE A 43 -3.76 6.63 13.12
N CYS A 44 -2.91 5.62 12.95
CA CYS A 44 -1.47 5.77 12.96
C CYS A 44 -0.92 5.68 11.54
N ILE A 45 -0.20 6.72 11.11
CA ILE A 45 0.58 6.70 9.88
C ILE A 45 1.97 6.22 10.26
N LEU A 46 2.32 5.02 9.80
CA LEU A 46 3.59 4.36 10.08
C LEU A 46 4.49 4.42 8.85
N GLN A 47 5.61 5.12 8.99
CA GLN A 47 6.74 5.07 8.06
C GLN A 47 7.79 4.13 8.65
N PRO A 48 7.97 2.92 8.09
CA PRO A 48 8.96 1.96 8.57
C PRO A 48 10.38 2.53 8.53
N ARG A 49 11.24 1.97 9.37
CA ARG A 49 12.68 2.27 9.33
C ARG A 49 13.24 2.04 7.93
N PHE A 50 14.07 2.97 7.45
CA PHE A 50 14.80 2.82 6.20
C PHE A 50 16.24 3.34 6.37
N GLY A 51 17.23 2.48 6.16
CA GLY A 51 18.64 2.84 6.37
C GLY A 51 18.91 3.40 7.79
N LEU A 52 19.42 4.63 7.83
CA LEU A 52 19.70 5.40 9.06
C LEU A 52 18.47 6.16 9.59
N PHE A 53 17.40 6.26 8.81
CA PHE A 53 16.17 6.92 9.25
C PHE A 53 15.37 5.98 10.15
N PRO A 54 15.09 6.37 11.41
CA PRO A 54 14.32 5.54 12.32
C PRO A 54 12.87 5.41 11.84
N GLU A 55 12.20 4.37 12.31
CA GLU A 55 10.74 4.26 12.16
C GLU A 55 10.04 5.49 12.75
N GLN A 56 9.07 6.03 12.02
CA GLN A 56 8.27 7.17 12.44
C GLN A 56 6.78 6.78 12.52
N ARG A 57 6.14 7.18 13.61
CA ARG A 57 4.72 6.92 13.88
C ARG A 57 4.01 8.22 14.18
N TYR A 58 2.94 8.48 13.45
CA TYR A 58 2.12 9.68 13.61
C TYR A 58 0.70 9.27 13.95
N PHE A 59 0.31 9.50 15.20
CA PHE A 59 -1.02 9.14 15.71
C PHE A 59 -1.96 10.33 15.62
N PHE A 60 -3.15 10.07 15.12
CA PHE A 60 -4.25 11.02 15.00
C PHE A 60 -5.50 10.40 15.59
N SER A 61 -6.15 11.10 16.52
CA SER A 61 -7.56 10.84 16.78
C SER A 61 -8.39 11.21 15.54
N PHE A 62 -9.54 10.59 15.35
CA PHE A 62 -10.41 10.93 14.22
C PHE A 62 -11.88 11.04 14.60
N ILE A 63 -12.65 11.67 13.73
CA ILE A 63 -14.12 11.63 13.75
C ILE A 63 -14.55 10.92 12.48
N LYS A 64 -15.49 9.97 12.62
CA LYS A 64 -16.13 9.33 11.49
C LYS A 64 -17.53 9.93 11.30
N LYS A 65 -17.82 10.44 10.11
CA LYS A 65 -19.17 10.82 9.67
C LYS A 65 -19.47 10.04 8.40
N ASP A 66 -20.49 9.19 8.45
CA ASP A 66 -20.82 8.27 7.37
C ASP A 66 -19.62 7.41 6.94
N SER A 67 -19.24 7.48 5.66
CA SER A 67 -18.07 6.82 5.09
C SER A 67 -16.80 7.69 5.10
N ILE A 68 -16.80 8.87 5.73
CA ILE A 68 -15.67 9.80 5.72
C ILE A 68 -15.03 9.89 7.10
N ILE A 69 -13.71 9.79 7.14
CA ILE A 69 -12.87 9.93 8.31
C ILE A 69 -12.14 11.27 8.26
N PHE A 70 -12.32 12.04 9.32
CA PHE A 70 -11.72 13.35 9.54
C PHE A 70 -10.65 13.22 10.64
N LEU A 71 -9.38 13.43 10.31
CA LEU A 71 -8.32 13.43 11.31
C LEU A 71 -8.44 14.71 12.15
N LYS A 72 -8.39 14.57 13.47
CA LYS A 72 -8.30 15.73 14.37
C LYS A 72 -6.87 16.26 14.31
N ASN A 73 -6.74 17.57 14.11
CA ASN A 73 -5.43 18.19 14.02
C ASN A 73 -4.74 18.11 15.40
N ARG A 74 -3.41 17.97 15.41
CA ARG A 74 -2.64 17.78 16.65
C ARG A 74 -2.75 18.97 17.63
N HIS A 75 -3.22 20.11 17.14
CA HIS A 75 -3.45 21.32 17.93
C HIS A 75 -4.58 21.21 18.96
N ASP A 76 -5.42 20.17 18.92
CA ASP A 76 -6.49 19.98 19.91
C ASP A 76 -6.03 19.25 21.19
N ASN A 77 -4.78 18.78 21.25
CA ASN A 77 -4.21 18.14 22.44
C ASN A 77 -3.01 18.93 22.98
N ASN A 78 -3.22 19.58 24.12
CA ASN A 78 -2.19 20.18 24.97
C ASN A 78 -1.20 19.12 25.50
N SER A 79 -0.26 18.67 24.67
CA SER A 79 0.96 18.03 25.14
C SER A 79 2.12 18.43 24.23
N TYR A 80 2.70 19.58 24.55
CA TYR A 80 4.05 19.94 24.10
C TYR A 80 5.03 18.96 24.72
N GLU A 81 5.79 18.24 23.90
CA GLU A 81 7.19 17.98 24.21
C GLU A 81 8.01 17.77 22.92
N THR A 82 8.74 18.83 22.59
CA THR A 82 10.08 18.84 21.98
C THR A 82 10.33 17.90 20.79
N ARG A 83 10.09 18.43 19.58
CA ARG A 83 10.99 18.35 18.43
C ARG A 83 10.49 19.34 17.38
N LYS A 84 11.38 20.14 16.82
CA LYS A 84 11.18 20.94 15.60
C LYS A 84 10.23 20.17 14.69
N CYS A 85 9.05 20.72 14.39
CA CYS A 85 8.13 20.11 13.43
C CYS A 85 8.90 19.98 12.12
N ILE A 86 9.50 18.82 11.87
CA ILE A 86 10.01 18.50 10.55
C ILE A 86 8.74 18.42 9.71
N GLU A 87 8.55 19.42 8.86
CA GLU A 87 7.57 19.38 7.79
C GLU A 87 7.75 18.05 7.09
N ASN A 88 6.76 17.16 7.25
CA ASN A 88 6.77 15.86 6.62
C ASN A 88 5.69 15.93 5.54
N PRO A 89 6.07 16.11 4.27
CA PRO A 89 5.11 16.29 3.17
C PRO A 89 4.11 15.14 3.06
N LEU A 90 4.49 13.93 3.51
CA LEU A 90 3.55 12.82 3.60
C LEU A 90 2.43 13.13 4.58
N ILE A 91 2.77 13.59 5.78
CA ILE A 91 1.80 13.85 6.86
C ILE A 91 0.89 15.01 6.51
N GLU A 92 1.41 16.04 5.84
CA GLU A 92 0.62 17.16 5.34
C GLU A 92 -0.50 16.72 4.39
N GLN A 93 -0.28 15.69 3.55
CA GLN A 93 -1.32 15.14 2.67
C GLN A 93 -2.53 14.60 3.45
N PHE A 94 -2.30 14.10 4.68
CA PHE A 94 -3.37 13.58 5.54
C PHE A 94 -4.04 14.69 6.34
N ILE A 95 -3.28 15.65 6.86
CA ILE A 95 -3.83 16.79 7.62
C ILE A 95 -4.72 17.65 6.72
N ASN A 96 -4.33 17.84 5.46
CA ASN A 96 -5.04 18.68 4.50
C ASN A 96 -6.13 17.91 3.72
N SER A 97 -6.49 16.71 4.16
CA SER A 97 -7.46 15.89 3.44
C SER A 97 -8.28 14.98 4.35
N HIS A 98 -9.13 14.17 3.73
CA HIS A 98 -10.00 13.21 4.40
C HIS A 98 -9.79 11.83 3.82
N ILE A 99 -10.06 10.82 4.64
CA ILE A 99 -10.00 9.42 4.22
C ILE A 99 -11.43 8.94 4.02
N GLN A 100 -11.77 8.52 2.81
CA GLN A 100 -13.03 7.85 2.53
C GLN A 100 -12.87 6.34 2.76
N MET A 101 -13.77 5.76 3.55
CA MET A 101 -13.98 4.33 3.61
C MET A 101 -14.75 3.88 2.37
N ILE A 102 -14.08 3.17 1.46
CA ILE A 102 -14.71 2.60 0.27
C ILE A 102 -15.36 1.25 0.62
N SER A 103 -14.66 0.43 1.40
CA SER A 103 -15.16 -0.85 1.93
C SER A 103 -14.41 -1.22 3.22
N GLU A 104 -14.67 -2.41 3.75
CA GLU A 104 -13.85 -2.96 4.85
C GLU A 104 -12.38 -3.22 4.46
N ASN A 105 -12.11 -3.34 3.15
CA ASN A 105 -10.81 -3.70 2.60
C ASN A 105 -10.10 -2.53 1.90
N GLU A 106 -10.75 -1.38 1.79
CA GLU A 106 -10.23 -0.26 1.02
C GLU A 106 -10.59 1.10 1.64
N LEU A 107 -9.57 1.93 1.79
CA LEU A 107 -9.66 3.34 2.13
C LEU A 107 -9.10 4.18 0.97
N LEU A 108 -9.59 5.40 0.80
CA LEU A 108 -9.12 6.34 -0.20
C LEU A 108 -8.75 7.66 0.45
N LEU A 109 -7.49 8.07 0.37
CA LEU A 109 -7.07 9.42 0.72
C LEU A 109 -7.48 10.36 -0.43
N LEU A 110 -8.49 11.21 -0.19
CA LEU A 110 -9.20 11.93 -1.24
C LEU A 110 -8.32 12.94 -1.98
N GLY A 111 -7.52 13.73 -1.26
CA GLY A 111 -6.66 14.77 -1.85
C GLY A 111 -5.61 14.20 -2.80
N GLU A 112 -5.06 13.04 -2.45
CA GLU A 112 -4.05 12.35 -3.24
C GLU A 112 -4.62 11.37 -4.27
N LYS A 113 -5.93 11.07 -4.15
CA LYS A 113 -6.61 9.94 -4.82
C LYS A 113 -5.81 8.63 -4.64
N ARG A 114 -5.30 8.40 -3.42
CA ARG A 114 -4.43 7.28 -3.10
C ARG A 114 -5.20 6.19 -2.35
N PRO A 115 -5.36 4.99 -2.93
CA PRO A 115 -6.02 3.89 -2.23
C PRO A 115 -5.08 3.24 -1.22
N TYR A 116 -5.67 2.72 -0.16
CA TYR A 116 -5.03 1.89 0.85
C TYR A 116 -5.85 0.62 1.00
N TYR A 117 -5.22 -0.52 0.83
CA TYR A 117 -5.86 -1.82 0.90
C TYR A 117 -5.55 -2.51 2.21
N SER A 118 -6.52 -3.19 2.81
CA SER A 118 -6.27 -3.94 4.04
C SER A 118 -5.20 -5.01 3.78
N GLU A 119 -4.25 -5.18 4.71
CA GLU A 119 -3.20 -6.19 4.57
C GLU A 119 -3.81 -7.60 4.42
N LYS A 120 -4.93 -7.85 5.12
CA LYS A 120 -5.71 -9.08 4.99
C LYS A 120 -6.15 -9.32 3.54
N TYR A 121 -6.72 -8.31 2.89
CA TYR A 121 -7.16 -8.40 1.50
C TYR A 121 -5.97 -8.59 0.55
N ILE A 122 -4.88 -7.86 0.76
CA ILE A 122 -3.65 -8.02 -0.04
C ILE A 122 -3.08 -9.44 0.06
N LYS A 123 -3.04 -10.03 1.26
CA LYS A 123 -2.62 -11.43 1.45
C LYS A 123 -3.54 -12.42 0.75
N GLN A 124 -4.84 -12.15 0.68
CA GLN A 124 -5.80 -12.99 -0.05
C GLN A 124 -5.59 -12.91 -1.57
N VAL A 125 -5.29 -11.73 -2.11
CA VAL A 125 -5.13 -11.49 -3.54
C VAL A 125 -3.75 -11.94 -4.06
N LEU A 126 -2.68 -11.67 -3.30
CA LEU A 126 -1.29 -11.87 -3.74
C LEU A 126 -0.57 -13.02 -3.01
N GLY A 127 -1.23 -13.66 -2.04
CA GLY A 127 -0.61 -14.66 -1.17
C GLY A 127 0.28 -14.05 -0.08
N TYR A 128 0.99 -14.89 0.66
CA TYR A 128 1.81 -14.43 1.80
C TYR A 128 3.09 -13.70 1.39
N ASN A 129 3.55 -13.88 0.15
CA ASN A 129 4.71 -13.17 -0.42
C ASN A 129 4.27 -11.92 -1.21
N TYR A 130 3.25 -11.21 -0.70
CA TYR A 130 2.56 -10.13 -1.40
C TYR A 130 3.43 -8.92 -1.73
N PHE A 131 4.60 -8.77 -1.12
CA PHE A 131 5.56 -7.70 -1.42
C PHE A 131 6.23 -7.84 -2.79
N LYS A 132 6.09 -9.00 -3.44
CA LYS A 132 6.61 -9.22 -4.79
C LYS A 132 5.73 -8.50 -5.81
N GLY A 133 6.34 -7.74 -6.72
CA GLY A 133 5.65 -7.19 -7.89
C GLY A 133 5.02 -8.28 -8.77
N LEU A 134 3.98 -7.89 -9.50
CA LEU A 134 3.28 -8.79 -10.43
C LEU A 134 4.06 -8.91 -11.75
N ASP A 135 4.20 -10.13 -12.27
CA ASP A 135 4.69 -10.34 -13.62
C ASP A 135 3.49 -10.63 -14.53
N VAL A 136 3.42 -10.01 -15.72
CA VAL A 136 2.34 -10.25 -16.68
C VAL A 136 2.93 -10.50 -18.05
N LEU A 137 2.65 -11.68 -18.63
CA LEU A 137 3.06 -12.00 -19.99
C LEU A 137 1.93 -11.69 -20.97
N PHE A 138 2.26 -10.90 -21.97
CA PHE A 138 1.45 -10.65 -23.15
C PHE A 138 2.06 -11.37 -24.35
N LEU A 139 1.22 -12.04 -25.15
CA LEU A 139 1.59 -12.54 -26.47
C LEU A 139 0.66 -11.88 -27.48
N ASP A 140 1.23 -11.19 -28.46
CA ASP A 140 0.46 -10.47 -29.49
C ASP A 140 -0.64 -9.58 -28.86
N ASN A 141 -0.24 -8.84 -27.81
CA ASN A 141 -1.05 -7.95 -26.96
C ASN A 141 -2.18 -8.60 -26.14
N GLN A 142 -2.24 -9.93 -26.04
CA GLN A 142 -3.19 -10.63 -25.18
C GLN A 142 -2.51 -11.18 -23.92
N ILE A 143 -3.16 -11.05 -22.76
CA ILE A 143 -2.65 -11.62 -21.51
C ILE A 143 -2.67 -13.15 -21.62
N VAL A 144 -1.49 -13.76 -21.50
CA VAL A 144 -1.33 -15.21 -21.48
C VAL A 144 -1.38 -15.72 -20.06
N THR A 145 -0.62 -15.10 -19.16
CA THR A 145 -0.54 -15.52 -17.76
C THR A 145 0.07 -14.46 -16.85
N GLU A 146 -0.32 -14.49 -15.59
CA GLU A 146 0.25 -13.71 -14.48
C GLU A 146 1.15 -14.59 -13.56
N ASP A 147 1.34 -15.86 -13.91
CA ASP A 147 2.12 -16.81 -13.11
C ASP A 147 3.61 -16.73 -13.50
N SER A 148 4.44 -16.15 -12.63
CA SER A 148 5.88 -15.98 -12.85
C SER A 148 6.60 -17.26 -13.30
N HIS A 149 6.21 -18.44 -12.79
CA HIS A 149 6.85 -19.70 -13.19
C HIS A 149 6.48 -20.09 -14.62
N LYS A 150 5.20 -19.94 -15.00
CA LYS A 150 4.76 -20.17 -16.38
C LYS A 150 5.40 -19.18 -17.34
N ILE A 151 5.55 -17.92 -16.95
CA ILE A 151 6.25 -16.88 -17.72
C ILE A 151 7.70 -17.31 -17.97
N GLN A 152 8.46 -17.62 -16.92
CA GLN A 152 9.86 -18.06 -17.05
C GLN A 152 9.99 -19.29 -17.94
N LYS A 153 9.10 -20.27 -17.80
CA LYS A 153 9.08 -21.47 -18.64
C LYS A 153 8.79 -21.13 -20.11
N TYR A 154 7.83 -20.25 -20.36
CA TYR A 154 7.50 -19.80 -21.71
C TYR A 154 8.66 -19.07 -22.38
N LEU A 155 9.26 -18.10 -21.69
CA LEU A 155 10.39 -17.32 -22.20
C LEU A 155 11.58 -18.23 -22.50
N LYS A 156 11.97 -19.13 -21.58
CA LYS A 156 13.07 -20.08 -21.81
C LYS A 156 12.83 -20.99 -23.01
N LYS A 157 11.61 -21.50 -23.19
CA LYS A 157 11.27 -22.40 -24.30
C LYS A 157 11.28 -21.69 -25.66
N ASN A 158 10.95 -20.40 -25.69
CA ASN A 158 10.68 -19.68 -26.93
C ASN A 158 11.66 -18.53 -27.21
N MET A 159 12.71 -18.36 -26.41
CA MET A 159 13.66 -17.23 -26.49
C MET A 159 14.19 -16.94 -27.90
N ASN A 160 14.41 -17.97 -28.73
CA ASN A 160 14.91 -17.79 -30.09
C ASN A 160 13.80 -17.46 -31.12
N LYS A 161 12.53 -17.70 -30.78
CA LYS A 161 11.36 -17.60 -31.68
C LYS A 161 10.50 -16.36 -31.45
N ILE A 162 10.76 -15.63 -30.38
CA ILE A 162 10.00 -14.44 -29.99
C ILE A 162 10.94 -13.25 -29.87
N ASP A 163 10.41 -12.08 -30.16
CA ASP A 163 10.96 -10.82 -29.67
C ASP A 163 10.22 -10.44 -28.40
N PHE A 164 10.90 -9.83 -27.43
CA PHE A 164 10.26 -9.36 -26.21
C PHE A 164 10.63 -7.93 -25.86
N LYS A 165 9.65 -7.20 -25.32
CA LYS A 165 9.77 -5.87 -24.74
C LYS A 165 9.26 -5.91 -23.31
N MET A 166 9.96 -5.27 -22.39
CA MET A 166 9.54 -5.16 -21.00
C MET A 166 9.12 -3.73 -20.69
N ASN A 167 8.08 -3.59 -19.88
CA ASN A 167 7.62 -2.32 -19.34
C ASN A 167 7.34 -2.49 -17.85
N TYR A 168 7.81 -1.56 -17.01
CA TYR A 168 7.57 -1.62 -15.57
C TYR A 168 6.63 -0.48 -15.17
N LEU A 169 5.44 -0.85 -14.69
CA LEU A 169 4.49 0.08 -14.11
C LEU A 169 4.65 0.12 -12.60
N LYS A 170 4.48 1.30 -12.01
CA LYS A 170 4.57 1.52 -10.56
C LYS A 170 3.59 2.57 -10.09
N GLY A 171 3.38 2.63 -8.78
CA GLY A 171 2.58 3.66 -8.13
C GLY A 171 1.17 3.77 -8.72
N LYS A 172 0.75 5.02 -9.01
CA LYS A 172 -0.59 5.33 -9.53
C LYS A 172 -0.89 4.58 -10.84
N ASP A 173 0.08 4.45 -11.74
CA ASP A 173 -0.14 3.82 -13.06
C ASP A 173 -0.39 2.31 -12.93
N ALA A 174 0.39 1.63 -12.08
CA ALA A 174 0.19 0.21 -11.80
C ALA A 174 -1.16 -0.06 -11.14
N ILE A 175 -1.54 0.77 -10.17
CA ILE A 175 -2.84 0.67 -9.50
C ILE A 175 -4.00 0.94 -10.46
N ALA A 176 -3.90 1.97 -11.30
CA ALA A 176 -4.96 2.30 -12.25
C ALA A 176 -5.26 1.15 -13.22
N LYS A 177 -4.23 0.39 -13.62
CA LYS A 177 -4.37 -0.73 -14.56
C LYS A 177 -4.69 -2.07 -13.90
N TYR A 178 -4.07 -2.37 -12.75
CA TYR A 178 -4.12 -3.70 -12.13
C TYR A 178 -4.80 -3.73 -10.75
N GLY A 179 -5.31 -2.60 -10.27
CA GLY A 179 -5.92 -2.47 -8.95
C GLY A 179 -4.95 -2.88 -7.84
N ALA A 180 -5.47 -3.57 -6.83
CA ALA A 180 -4.68 -4.04 -5.69
C ALA A 180 -3.51 -4.97 -6.06
N LYS A 181 -3.58 -5.68 -7.21
CA LYS A 181 -2.46 -6.52 -7.66
C LYS A 181 -1.24 -5.70 -8.10
N GLY A 182 -1.45 -4.45 -8.49
CA GLY A 182 -0.38 -3.52 -8.91
C GLY A 182 0.30 -2.78 -7.76
N LEU A 183 -0.02 -3.10 -6.50
CA LEU A 183 0.43 -2.34 -5.32
C LEU A 183 1.96 -2.22 -5.21
N PHE A 184 2.67 -3.29 -5.56
CA PHE A 184 4.13 -3.38 -5.50
C PHE A 184 4.78 -3.32 -6.88
N GLY A 185 4.08 -2.75 -7.87
CA GLY A 185 4.53 -2.64 -9.25
C GLY A 185 4.20 -3.86 -10.11
N VAL A 186 4.28 -3.66 -11.42
CA VAL A 186 3.95 -4.67 -12.43
C VAL A 186 5.00 -4.67 -13.54
N LEU A 187 5.64 -5.81 -13.77
CA LEU A 187 6.49 -6.05 -14.93
C LEU A 187 5.66 -6.68 -16.05
N GLU A 188 5.36 -5.87 -17.05
CA GLU A 188 4.70 -6.31 -18.27
C GLU A 188 5.75 -6.79 -19.27
N ILE A 189 5.59 -8.02 -19.76
CA ILE A 189 6.47 -8.66 -20.72
C ILE A 189 5.66 -8.89 -21.99
N TYR A 190 5.93 -8.11 -23.02
CA TYR A 190 5.26 -8.21 -24.32
C TYR A 190 6.10 -9.06 -25.24
N CYS A 191 5.55 -10.17 -25.72
CA CYS A 191 6.16 -11.05 -26.70
C CYS A 191 5.43 -10.98 -28.04
N THR A 192 6.20 -10.99 -29.11
CA THR A 192 5.69 -11.11 -30.48
C THR A 192 6.42 -12.24 -31.19
N THR A 193 5.69 -13.04 -31.95
CA THR A 193 6.28 -14.13 -32.72
C THR A 193 7.17 -13.55 -33.83
N LYS A 194 8.41 -14.04 -33.95
CA LYS A 194 9.27 -13.66 -35.07
C LYS A 194 8.65 -14.18 -36.36
N LYS A 195 8.55 -13.31 -37.37
CA LYS A 195 8.14 -13.71 -38.72
C LYS A 195 9.23 -14.55 -39.38
#